data_AF-A0A2K4WJL4-F1
#
_entry.id   AF-A0A2K4WJL4-F1
#
_cell.length_a   1.000
_cell.length_b   1.000
_cell.length_c   1.000
_cell.angle_alpha   90.00
_cell.angle_beta   90.00
_cell.angle_gamma   90.00
#
_symmetry.space_group_name_H-M   'P 1'
#
loop_
_entity.id
_entity.type
_entity.pdbx_description
1 polymer ?
#
loop_
_entity_poly.entity_id
_entity_poly.type
_entity_poly.pdbx_seq_one_letter_code
_entity_poly.pdbx_strand_id
1 'polypeptide(L)'
;MAKKKKRRKISEPPRERIKKIKKQLLEARALMDELPPGKGSGLPVHIFRLEDQLRILEGHLLSKFDERMTKVEGSFGSGKRR
;
A
#
# COMPACT_ATOMS: atom_id res chain seq x y z
N MET A 1 -31.94 13.68 -11.96
CA MET A 1 -30.72 13.02 -12.50
C MET A 1 -29.99 12.27 -11.38
N ALA A 2 -29.95 10.93 -11.43
CA ALA A 2 -29.33 10.12 -10.39
C ALA A 2 -27.79 10.10 -10.54
N LYS A 3 -27.06 10.53 -9.50
CA LYS A 3 -25.58 10.47 -9.44
C LYS A 3 -25.14 9.00 -9.49
N LYS A 4 -24.56 8.56 -10.61
CA LYS A 4 -23.94 7.23 -10.74
C LYS A 4 -22.83 7.07 -9.70
N LYS A 5 -23.00 6.17 -8.73
CA LYS A 5 -21.96 5.83 -7.73
C LYS A 5 -20.75 5.24 -8.47
N LYS A 6 -19.60 5.90 -8.37
CA LYS A 6 -18.32 5.39 -8.90
C LYS A 6 -18.03 4.03 -8.24
N ARG A 7 -17.98 2.96 -9.03
CA ARG A 7 -17.56 1.63 -8.55
C ARG A 7 -16.14 1.75 -8.02
N ARG A 8 -15.92 1.36 -6.77
CA ARG A 8 -14.57 1.31 -6.16
C ARG A 8 -13.76 0.28 -6.96
N LYS A 9 -12.57 0.68 -7.45
CA LYS A 9 -11.66 -0.24 -8.15
C LYS A 9 -11.40 -1.43 -7.23
N ILE A 10 -11.55 -2.64 -7.78
CA ILE A 10 -11.22 -3.90 -7.10
C ILE A 10 -9.80 -3.75 -6.55
N SER A 11 -9.61 -3.98 -5.25
CA SER A 11 -8.29 -3.95 -4.65
C SER A 11 -7.45 -5.04 -5.31
N GLU A 12 -6.29 -4.67 -5.85
CA GLU A 12 -5.34 -5.65 -6.38
C GLU A 12 -4.97 -6.65 -5.29
N PRO A 13 -4.88 -7.95 -5.61
CA PRO A 13 -4.58 -8.97 -4.62
C PRO A 13 -3.22 -8.70 -3.97
N PRO A 14 -3.06 -8.98 -2.66
CA PRO A 14 -1.86 -8.65 -1.89
C PRO A 14 -0.58 -9.26 -2.48
N ARG A 15 -0.67 -10.45 -3.10
CA ARG A 15 0.45 -11.11 -3.78
C ARG A 15 0.96 -10.33 -5.01
N GLU A 16 0.06 -9.73 -5.77
CA GLU A 16 0.46 -8.90 -6.92
C GLU A 16 1.08 -7.58 -6.47
N ARG A 17 0.57 -7.00 -5.39
CA ARG A 17 1.18 -5.81 -4.76
C ARG A 17 2.61 -6.08 -4.28
N ILE A 18 2.85 -7.21 -3.63
CA ILE A 18 4.21 -7.60 -3.21
C ILE A 18 5.14 -7.74 -4.40
N LYS A 19 4.71 -8.38 -5.50
CA LYS A 19 5.52 -8.48 -6.72
C LYS A 19 5.89 -7.10 -7.28
N LYS A 20 4.95 -6.15 -7.32
CA LYS A 20 5.19 -4.78 -7.77
C LYS A 20 6.19 -4.05 -6.87
N ILE A 21 6.02 -4.14 -5.56
CA ILE A 21 6.92 -3.47 -4.60
C ILE A 21 8.34 -4.07 -4.69
N LYS A 22 8.47 -5.39 -4.84
CA LYS A 22 9.78 -6.03 -5.07
C LYS A 22 10.45 -5.51 -6.34
N LYS A 23 9.69 -5.34 -7.44
CA LYS A 23 10.20 -4.76 -8.68
C LYS A 23 10.67 -3.31 -8.48
N GLN A 24 9.85 -2.48 -7.81
CA GLN A 24 10.19 -1.09 -7.50
C GLN A 24 11.44 -0.98 -6.61
N LEU A 25 11.64 -1.90 -5.66
CA LEU A 25 12.84 -1.94 -4.84
C LEU A 25 14.10 -2.23 -5.66
N LEU A 26 14.03 -3.17 -6.60
CA LEU A 26 15.15 -3.47 -7.50
C LEU A 26 15.48 -2.27 -8.39
N GLU A 27 14.47 -1.63 -8.96
CA GLU A 27 14.64 -0.41 -9.77
C GLU A 27 15.23 0.74 -8.95
N ALA A 28 14.73 0.98 -7.73
CA ALA A 28 15.22 2.04 -6.86
C ALA A 28 16.66 1.81 -6.39
N ARG A 29 17.05 0.54 -6.15
CA ARG A 29 18.43 0.17 -5.81
C ARG A 29 19.36 0.32 -7.01
N ALA A 30 18.95 -0.12 -8.20
CA ALA A 30 19.73 0.09 -9.43
C ALA A 30 19.95 1.58 -9.71
N LEU A 31 18.91 2.41 -9.54
CA LEU A 31 19.02 3.86 -9.68
C LEU A 31 19.98 4.47 -8.66
N MET A 32 20.00 3.99 -7.41
CA MET A 32 20.98 4.44 -6.41
C MET A 32 22.41 4.13 -6.82
N ASP A 33 22.66 2.95 -7.38
CA ASP A 33 24.00 2.53 -7.81
C ASP A 33 24.47 3.30 -9.07
N GLU A 34 23.54 3.69 -9.95
CA GLU A 34 23.83 4.47 -11.16
C GLU A 34 24.02 5.97 -10.89
N LEU A 35 23.46 6.51 -9.81
CA LEU A 35 23.50 7.94 -9.51
C LEU A 35 24.82 8.35 -8.82
N PRO A 36 25.43 9.47 -9.23
CA PRO A 36 26.63 9.97 -8.56
C PRO A 36 26.30 10.41 -7.12
N PRO A 37 27.25 10.25 -6.18
CA PRO A 37 27.04 10.62 -4.78
C PRO A 37 26.63 12.10 -4.68
N GLY A 38 25.53 12.35 -3.96
CA GLY A 38 24.93 13.68 -3.81
C GLY A 38 23.71 13.95 -4.71
N LYS A 39 23.47 13.16 -5.76
CA LYS A 39 22.18 13.12 -6.47
C LYS A 39 21.39 11.90 -5.98
N GLY A 40 20.15 12.10 -5.54
CA GLY A 40 19.30 10.99 -5.06
C GLY A 40 19.13 10.91 -3.54
N SER A 41 19.29 12.02 -2.82
CA SER A 41 19.04 12.10 -1.36
C SER A 41 17.67 11.56 -0.91
N GLY A 42 16.67 11.49 -1.81
CA GLY A 42 15.36 10.91 -1.54
C GLY A 42 15.22 9.41 -1.80
N LEU A 43 16.17 8.77 -2.50
CA LEU A 43 16.09 7.35 -2.85
C LEU A 43 16.23 6.43 -1.65
N PRO A 44 17.14 6.65 -0.67
CA PRO A 44 17.20 5.83 0.53
C PRO A 44 15.88 5.85 1.32
N VAL A 45 15.25 7.03 1.44
CA VAL A 45 13.95 7.19 2.11
C VAL A 45 12.85 6.48 1.34
N HIS A 46 12.90 6.53 0.01
CA HIS A 46 11.94 5.81 -0.84
C HIS A 46 12.08 4.29 -0.71
N ILE A 47 13.31 3.77 -0.73
CA ILE A 47 13.62 2.35 -0.51
C ILE A 47 13.10 1.91 0.86
N PHE A 48 13.38 2.66 1.92
CA PHE A 48 12.91 2.34 3.26
C PHE A 48 11.37 2.25 3.34
N ARG A 49 10.66 3.18 2.69
CA ARG A 49 9.19 3.13 2.63
C ARG A 49 8.67 1.90 1.89
N LEU A 50 9.31 1.52 0.79
CA LEU A 50 8.93 0.33 0.04
C LEU A 50 9.20 -0.96 0.84
N GLU A 51 10.30 -1.02 1.58
CA GLU A 51 10.63 -2.12 2.49
C GLU A 51 9.61 -2.25 3.62
N ASP A 52 9.22 -1.13 4.24
CA ASP A 52 8.21 -1.11 5.30
C ASP A 52 6.83 -1.57 4.78
N GLN A 53 6.42 -1.10 3.60
CA GLN A 53 5.19 -1.55 2.94
C GLN A 53 5.20 -3.06 2.65
N LEU A 54 6.35 -3.58 2.20
CA LEU A 54 6.52 -4.99 1.92
C LEU A 54 6.43 -5.82 3.21
N ARG A 55 7.08 -5.38 4.29
CA ARG A 55 7.01 -6.03 5.61
C ARG A 55 5.59 -6.09 6.15
N ILE A 56 4.83 -5.00 6.03
CA ILE A 56 3.42 -4.94 6.45
C ILE A 56 2.58 -5.93 5.63
N LEU A 57 2.73 -5.96 4.30
CA LEU A 57 1.99 -6.86 3.43
C LEU A 57 2.34 -8.34 3.66
N GLU A 58 3.62 -8.66 3.88
CA GLU A 58 4.05 -10.01 4.24
C GLU A 58 3.51 -10.41 5.62
N GLY A 59 3.48 -9.48 6.59
CA GLY A 59 2.84 -9.68 7.89
C GLY A 59 1.33 -9.96 7.77
N HIS A 60 0.61 -9.23 6.92
CA HIS A 60 -0.81 -9.49 6.66
C HIS A 60 -1.07 -10.86 6.03
N LEU A 61 -0.20 -11.31 5.12
CA LEU A 61 -0.29 -12.65 4.54
C LEU A 61 -0.05 -13.75 5.58
N LEU A 62 0.94 -13.55 6.46
CA LEU A 62 1.30 -14.53 7.49
C LEU A 62 0.24 -14.64 8.59
N SER A 63 -0.37 -13.53 9.00
CA SER A 63 -1.34 -13.55 10.10
C SER A 63 -2.73 -14.07 9.71
N LYS A 64 -2.92 -14.53 8.47
CA LYS A 64 -4.25 -14.80 7.87
C LYS A 64 -5.20 -13.62 8.09
N PHE A 65 -4.67 -12.38 8.10
CA PHE A 65 -5.48 -11.17 8.18
C PHE A 65 -6.20 -10.99 6.86
N ASP A 66 -7.26 -11.78 6.69
CA ASP A 66 -8.13 -11.80 5.53
C ASP A 66 -8.80 -10.42 5.47
N GLU A 67 -8.64 -9.71 4.36
CA GLU A 67 -9.18 -8.35 4.15
C GLU A 67 -10.71 -8.28 4.39
N ARG A 68 -11.39 -9.44 4.46
CA ARG A 68 -12.78 -9.61 4.90
C ARG A 68 -13.09 -9.04 6.29
N MET A 69 -12.12 -8.95 7.20
CA MET A 69 -12.31 -8.41 8.56
C MET A 69 -12.44 -6.87 8.62
N THR A 70 -12.18 -6.14 7.53
CA THR A 70 -12.30 -4.66 7.51
C THR A 70 -13.71 -4.14 7.20
N LYS A 71 -14.69 -5.03 6.94
CA LYS A 71 -16.10 -4.63 6.95
C LYS A 71 -16.63 -4.67 8.39
N VAL A 72 -16.38 -3.60 9.15
CA VAL A 72 -17.33 -3.24 10.20
C VAL A 72 -18.52 -2.60 9.48
N GLU A 73 -19.52 -3.41 9.10
CA GLU A 73 -20.87 -2.92 8.76
C GLU A 73 -21.54 -2.45 10.05
N GLY A 74 -21.01 -1.39 10.63
CA GLY A 74 -21.52 -0.74 11.82
C GLY A 74 -21.43 0.75 11.56
N SER A 75 -22.58 1.33 11.23
CA SER A 75 -22.79 2.77 11.34
C SER A 75 -22.26 3.21 12.71
N PHE A 76 -21.17 3.97 12.75
CA PHE A 76 -20.89 4.81 13.92
C PHE A 76 -22.08 5.74 14.00
N GLY A 77 -23.03 5.39 14.86
CA GLY A 77 -24.30 6.08 14.99
C GLY A 77 -24.04 7.57 14.99
N SER A 78 -24.63 8.25 14.00
CA SER A 78 -24.74 9.70 14.02
C SER A 78 -25.53 10.04 15.29
N GLY A 79 -24.80 10.26 16.38
CA GLY A 79 -25.33 10.80 17.62
C GLY A 79 -25.92 12.15 17.26
N LYS A 80 -27.22 12.15 16.98
CA LYS A 80 -28.06 13.32 16.85
C LYS A 80 -27.95 14.04 18.20
N ARG A 81 -27.00 14.96 18.31
CA ARG A 81 -26.95 15.90 19.43
C ARG A 81 -28.25 16.70 19.32
N ARG A 82 -29.11 16.54 20.34
CA ARG A 82 -30.27 17.39 20.56
C ARG A 82 -29.83 18.83 20.72
#